data_AF-M6QN56-F1
#
_entry.id   AF-M6QN56-F1
#
_cell.length_a   1.000
_cell.length_b   1.000
_cell.length_c   1.000
_cell.angle_alpha   90.00
_cell.angle_beta   90.00
_cell.angle_gamma   90.00
#
_symmetry.space_group_name_H-M   'P 1'
#
loop_
_entity.id
_entity.type
_entity.pdbx_description
1 polymer ?
#
loop_
_entity_poly.entity_id
_entity_poly.type
_entity_poly.pdbx_seq_one_letter_code
_entity_poly.pdbx_strand_id
1 'polypeptide(L)'
;MYLPESESKKLIEDFNSDNPQCGEIGIRKIIKREEAESELGKIVGFDLIGVERSGNFHSFQCHDLEAEFKKKFKVEFNDFGLIKNEEHWEKLVEYANDEKNGCEPVPWYFAKLKEFEL
;
A
#
# COMPACT_ATOMS: atom_id res chain seq x y z
N MET A 1 2.46 3.47 9.05
CA MET A 1 2.34 2.56 7.90
C MET A 1 3.74 2.16 7.49
N TYR A 2 3.93 0.87 7.17
CA TYR A 2 5.23 0.31 6.79
C TYR A 2 5.06 -0.54 5.53
N LEU A 3 6.00 -0.43 4.59
CA LEU A 3 5.98 -1.21 3.35
C LEU A 3 7.05 -2.31 3.44
N PRO A 4 6.83 -3.49 2.82
CA PRO A 4 7.91 -4.43 2.54
C PRO A 4 9.08 -3.74 1.81
N GLU A 5 10.29 -4.28 1.93
CA GLU A 5 11.48 -3.70 1.31
C GLU A 5 11.35 -3.59 -0.22
N SER A 6 10.76 -4.61 -0.86
CA SER A 6 10.47 -4.62 -2.30
C SER A 6 9.54 -3.48 -2.71
N GLU A 7 8.46 -3.29 -1.97
CA GLU A 7 7.46 -2.23 -2.23
C GLU A 7 8.03 -0.83 -1.95
N SER A 8 8.87 -0.70 -0.92
CA SER A 8 9.57 0.54 -0.59
C SER A 8 10.49 0.99 -1.74
N LYS A 9 11.28 0.06 -2.29
CA LYS A 9 12.15 0.32 -3.45
C LYS A 9 11.34 0.70 -4.67
N LYS A 10 10.29 -0.07 -4.98
CA LYS A 10 9.39 0.19 -6.10
C LYS A 10 8.75 1.57 -5.99
N LEU A 11 8.27 1.99 -4.82
CA LEU A 11 7.70 3.32 -4.61
C LEU A 11 8.74 4.43 -4.85
N ILE A 12 9.99 4.25 -4.38
CA ILE A 12 11.06 5.23 -4.65
C ILE A 12 11.31 5.40 -6.16
N GLU A 13 11.27 4.30 -6.91
CA GLU A 13 11.47 4.24 -8.37
C GLU A 13 10.29 4.85 -9.12
N ASP A 14 9.07 4.40 -8.85
CA ASP A 14 7.83 4.86 -9.50
C ASP A 14 7.63 6.37 -9.35
N PHE A 15 8.03 6.92 -8.19
CA PHE A 15 7.94 8.35 -7.87
C PHE A 15 9.27 9.09 -8.00
N ASN A 16 10.22 8.58 -8.78
CA ASN A 16 11.39 9.36 -9.15
C ASN A 16 10.96 10.55 -10.04
N SER A 17 11.02 11.76 -9.49
CA SER A 17 10.65 12.98 -10.21
C SER A 17 11.83 13.45 -11.08
N ASP A 18 11.83 13.10 -12.37
CA ASP A 18 12.76 13.69 -13.34
C ASP A 18 12.32 15.10 -13.76
N ASN A 19 11.13 15.56 -13.31
CA ASN A 19 10.60 16.89 -13.62
C ASN A 19 11.00 17.92 -12.54
N PRO A 20 11.86 18.91 -12.85
CA PRO A 20 12.31 19.94 -11.90
C PRO A 20 11.18 20.83 -11.36
N GLN A 21 10.01 20.83 -12.00
CA GLN A 21 8.86 21.67 -11.64
C GLN A 21 7.90 20.98 -10.66
N CYS A 22 8.03 19.66 -10.47
CA CYS A 22 7.28 18.91 -9.48
C CYS A 22 8.17 18.60 -8.27
N GLY A 23 7.78 19.11 -7.10
CA GLY A 23 8.43 18.73 -5.85
C GLY A 23 8.23 17.25 -5.53
N GLU A 24 9.20 16.67 -4.81
CA GLU A 24 9.12 15.29 -4.35
C GLU A 24 8.01 15.11 -3.30
N ILE A 25 7.16 14.09 -3.48
CA ILE A 25 6.07 13.74 -2.57
C ILE A 25 6.57 13.30 -1.19
N GLY A 26 5.78 13.59 -0.15
CA GLY A 26 6.17 13.38 1.24
C GLY A 26 6.51 11.92 1.57
N ILE A 27 5.71 10.96 1.10
CA ILE A 27 5.95 9.53 1.38
C ILE A 27 7.28 9.03 0.82
N ARG A 28 7.67 9.48 -0.38
CA ARG A 28 8.98 9.13 -0.94
C ARG A 28 10.12 9.68 -0.10
N LYS A 29 10.02 10.93 0.39
CA LYS A 29 11.01 11.54 1.28
C LYS A 29 11.17 10.75 2.58
N ILE A 30 10.07 10.21 3.11
CA ILE A 30 10.08 9.43 4.36
C ILE A 30 10.70 8.05 4.11
N ILE A 31 10.27 7.32 3.07
CA ILE A 31 10.77 5.97 2.77
C ILE A 31 12.28 5.99 2.47
N LYS A 32 12.78 7.01 1.78
CA LYS A 32 14.23 7.20 1.52
C LYS A 32 15.10 7.36 2.76
N ARG A 33 14.52 7.66 3.92
CA ARG A 33 15.28 7.73 5.18
C ARG A 33 15.61 6.34 5.71
N GLU A 34 14.97 5.30 5.18
CA GLU A 34 15.19 3.90 5.58
C GLU A 34 15.05 3.73 7.10
N GLU A 35 14.12 4.48 7.70
CA GLU A 35 13.84 4.39 9.13
C GLU A 35 13.30 3.00 9.46
N ALA A 36 13.86 2.39 10.50
CA ALA A 36 13.42 1.08 10.97
C ALA A 36 11.95 1.13 11.44
N GLU A 37 11.25 0.01 11.29
CA GLU A 37 9.90 -0.14 11.82
C GLU A 37 9.90 0.08 13.35
N SER A 38 8.95 0.87 13.86
CA SER A 38 8.87 1.13 15.29
C SER A 38 8.28 -0.07 16.03
N GLU A 39 8.91 -0.46 17.14
CA GLU A 39 8.44 -1.51 18.04
C GLU A 39 7.27 -1.07 18.94
N LEU A 40 6.98 0.23 19.04
CA LEU A 40 5.94 0.76 19.93
C LEU A 40 4.52 0.58 19.38
N GLY A 41 4.37 0.44 18.06
CA GLY A 41 3.06 0.34 17.41
C GLY A 41 2.53 -1.09 17.37
N LYS A 42 1.24 -1.27 17.65
CA LYS A 42 0.55 -2.54 17.51
C LYS A 42 0.10 -2.74 16.07
N ILE A 43 0.40 -3.90 15.48
CA ILE A 43 -0.11 -4.24 14.14
C ILE A 43 -1.63 -4.41 14.22
N VAL A 44 -2.35 -3.68 13.37
CA VAL A 44 -3.82 -3.74 13.28
C VAL A 44 -4.31 -4.43 12.01
N GLY A 45 -3.43 -4.69 11.05
CA GLY A 45 -3.74 -5.38 9.80
C GLY A 45 -2.92 -4.84 8.64
N PHE A 46 -3.36 -5.15 7.43
CA PHE A 46 -2.70 -4.74 6.19
C PHE A 46 -3.71 -4.13 5.20
N ASP A 47 -3.19 -3.29 4.30
CA ASP A 47 -3.96 -2.63 3.25
C ASP A 47 -3.17 -2.68 1.93
N LEU A 48 -3.88 -2.46 0.81
CA LEU A 48 -3.26 -2.04 -0.44
C LEU A 48 -3.49 -0.56 -0.60
N ILE A 49 -2.41 0.18 -0.82
CA ILE A 49 -2.44 1.62 -0.98
C ILE A 49 -2.12 2.00 -2.43
N GLY A 50 -3.04 2.69 -3.10
CA GLY A 50 -2.79 3.33 -4.38
C GLY A 50 -2.22 4.72 -4.13
N VAL A 51 -1.09 5.08 -4.75
CA VAL A 51 -0.44 6.38 -4.49
C VAL A 51 -0.52 7.27 -5.72
N GLU A 52 -1.06 8.48 -5.56
CA GLU A 52 -1.07 9.46 -6.64
C GLU A 52 0.23 10.26 -6.71
N ARG A 53 0.52 10.82 -7.90
CA ARG A 53 1.60 11.81 -8.10
C ARG A 53 1.44 13.06 -7.22
N SER A 54 0.21 13.36 -6.80
CA SER A 54 -0.12 14.43 -5.87
C SER A 54 0.28 14.11 -4.41
N GLY A 55 0.53 12.84 -4.09
CA GLY A 55 0.73 12.34 -2.75
C GLY A 55 -0.56 11.91 -2.03
N ASN A 56 -1.71 11.94 -2.69
CA ASN A 56 -2.95 11.34 -2.18
C ASN A 56 -2.89 9.81 -2.19
N PHE A 57 -3.76 9.19 -1.40
CA PHE A 57 -3.85 7.75 -1.25
C PHE A 57 -5.25 7.23 -1.57
N HIS A 58 -5.29 6.05 -2.17
CA HIS A 58 -6.46 5.19 -2.31
C HIS A 58 -6.28 3.95 -1.45
N SER A 59 -7.36 3.43 -0.89
CA SER A 59 -7.38 2.12 -0.22
C SER A 59 -8.15 1.13 -1.08
N PHE A 60 -7.81 -0.17 -1.03
CA PHE A 60 -8.61 -1.18 -1.75
C PHE A 60 -10.06 -1.20 -1.26
N GLN A 61 -10.32 -0.74 -0.03
CA GLN A 61 -11.66 -0.63 0.54
C GLN A 61 -12.57 0.31 -0.26
N CYS A 62 -12.02 1.22 -1.06
CA CYS A 62 -12.81 2.11 -1.91
C CYS A 62 -13.45 1.41 -3.13
N HIS A 63 -13.02 0.18 -3.46
CA HIS A 63 -13.25 -0.43 -4.79
C HIS A 63 -14.09 -1.71 -4.81
N ASP A 64 -14.86 -2.04 -3.76
CA ASP A 64 -15.57 -3.35 -3.64
C ASP A 64 -14.65 -4.57 -3.89
N LEU A 65 -13.33 -4.41 -3.78
CA LEU A 65 -12.32 -5.44 -4.06
C LEU A 65 -12.33 -6.55 -3.02
N GLU A 66 -12.90 -6.30 -1.84
CA GLU A 66 -13.00 -7.26 -0.75
C GLU A 66 -13.67 -8.57 -1.22
N ALA A 67 -14.76 -8.48 -1.98
CA ALA A 67 -15.48 -9.65 -2.47
C ALA A 67 -14.63 -10.46 -3.48
N GLU A 68 -13.94 -9.77 -4.38
CA GLU A 68 -13.02 -10.38 -5.35
C GLU A 68 -11.83 -11.04 -4.65
N PHE A 69 -11.25 -10.39 -3.64
CA PHE A 69 -10.11 -10.90 -2.86
C PHE A 69 -10.49 -12.14 -2.04
N LYS A 70 -11.65 -12.12 -1.37
CA LYS A 70 -12.20 -13.32 -0.71
C LYS A 70 -12.40 -14.47 -1.69
N LYS A 71 -12.96 -14.18 -2.87
CA LYS A 71 -13.34 -15.21 -3.84
C LYS A 71 -12.13 -15.83 -4.55
N LYS A 72 -11.26 -15.00 -5.14
CA LYS A 72 -10.12 -15.38 -5.97
C LYS A 72 -8.90 -15.79 -5.16
N PHE A 73 -8.57 -15.02 -4.13
CA PHE A 73 -7.32 -15.16 -3.39
C PHE A 73 -7.48 -15.73 -1.99
N LYS A 74 -8.73 -15.98 -1.55
CA LYS A 74 -9.07 -16.50 -0.21
C LYS A 74 -8.57 -15.62 0.93
N VAL A 75 -8.51 -14.32 0.69
CA VAL A 75 -8.07 -13.33 1.69
C VAL A 75 -9.06 -13.27 2.84
N GLU A 76 -8.54 -13.31 4.06
CA GLU A 76 -9.29 -13.04 5.27
C GLU A 76 -9.15 -11.56 5.65
N PHE A 77 -10.24 -10.97 6.13
CA PHE A 77 -10.29 -9.61 6.65
C PHE A 77 -10.59 -9.67 8.15
N ASN A 78 -10.02 -8.74 8.91
CA ASN A 78 -10.30 -8.62 10.34
C ASN A 78 -11.48 -7.67 10.60
N ASP A 79 -11.80 -7.45 11.87
CA ASP A 79 -12.94 -6.62 12.28
C ASP A 79 -12.80 -5.13 11.90
N PHE A 80 -11.60 -4.69 11.51
CA PHE A 80 -11.35 -3.36 10.97
C PHE A 80 -11.52 -3.28 9.45
N GLY A 81 -11.90 -4.39 8.80
CA GLY A 81 -11.96 -4.50 7.34
C GLY A 81 -10.58 -4.54 6.67
N LEU A 82 -9.50 -4.69 7.45
CA LEU A 82 -8.14 -4.78 6.95
C LEU A 82 -7.81 -6.23 6.60
N ILE A 83 -6.89 -6.42 5.64
CA ILE A 83 -6.32 -7.73 5.33
C ILE A 83 -5.67 -8.27 6.61
N LYS A 84 -5.99 -9.51 6.98
CA LYS A 84 -5.65 -10.07 8.29
C LYS A 84 -4.21 -10.56 8.38
N ASN A 85 -3.64 -11.05 7.29
CA ASN A 85 -2.28 -11.62 7.24
C ASN A 85 -1.55 -11.18 5.97
N GLU A 86 -0.24 -11.43 5.91
CA GLU A 86 0.58 -11.12 4.74
C GLU A 86 0.62 -12.25 3.70
N GLU A 87 -0.28 -13.22 3.77
CA GLU A 87 -0.26 -14.34 2.84
C GLU A 87 -0.65 -13.89 1.43
N HIS A 88 0.21 -14.20 0.45
CA HIS A 88 -0.02 -13.93 -0.97
C HIS A 88 -0.20 -12.45 -1.34
N TRP A 89 0.32 -11.53 -0.54
CA TRP A 89 0.18 -10.10 -0.77
C TRP A 89 0.70 -9.67 -2.16
N GLU A 90 1.72 -10.35 -2.70
CA GLU A 90 2.28 -10.05 -4.01
C GLU A 90 1.24 -10.22 -5.13
N LYS A 91 0.38 -11.25 -5.02
CA LYS A 91 -0.70 -11.49 -5.99
C LYS A 91 -1.79 -10.43 -5.89
N LEU A 92 -2.03 -9.90 -4.69
CA LEU A 92 -2.99 -8.82 -4.49
C LEU A 92 -2.47 -7.51 -5.09
N VAL A 93 -1.19 -7.22 -4.92
CA VAL A 93 -0.51 -6.08 -5.56
C VAL A 93 -0.48 -6.23 -7.08
N GLU A 94 -0.16 -7.41 -7.61
CA GLU A 94 -0.21 -7.69 -9.06
C GLU A 94 -1.62 -7.46 -9.61
N TYR A 95 -2.65 -7.95 -8.91
CA TYR A 95 -4.04 -7.76 -9.29
C TYR A 95 -4.43 -6.28 -9.32
N ALA A 96 -4.07 -5.51 -8.30
CA ALA A 96 -4.41 -4.10 -8.20
C ALA A 96 -3.67 -3.22 -9.23
N ASN A 97 -2.46 -3.62 -9.64
CA ASN A 97 -1.69 -2.93 -10.67
C ASN A 97 -2.05 -3.34 -12.11
N ASP A 98 -2.92 -4.33 -12.31
CA ASP A 98 -3.45 -4.66 -13.64
C ASP A 98 -4.68 -3.79 -13.93
N GLU A 99 -4.52 -2.87 -14.88
CA GLU A 99 -5.55 -1.91 -15.32
C GLU A 99 -6.87 -2.57 -15.74
N LYS A 100 -6.87 -3.87 -16.06
CA LYS A 100 -8.08 -4.64 -16.39
C LYS A 100 -8.99 -4.91 -15.19
N ASN A 101 -8.47 -4.77 -13.98
CA ASN A 101 -9.17 -5.13 -12.74
C ASN A 101 -9.92 -3.97 -12.08
N GLY A 102 -9.90 -2.77 -12.70
CA GLY A 102 -10.77 -1.65 -12.31
C GLY A 102 -10.34 -0.88 -11.06
N CYS A 103 -9.11 -1.08 -10.58
CA CYS A 103 -8.49 -0.21 -9.57
C CYS A 103 -8.09 1.13 -10.21
N GLU A 104 -7.86 2.19 -9.43
CA GLU A 104 -7.30 3.42 -10.00
C GLU A 104 -6.00 3.14 -10.77
N PRO A 105 -5.78 3.84 -11.90
CA PRO A 105 -4.56 3.72 -12.71
C PRO A 105 -3.38 4.45 -12.05
N VAL A 106 -3.05 4.02 -10.83
CA VAL A 106 -1.95 4.49 -10.01
C VAL A 106 -1.15 3.29 -9.52
N PRO A 107 0.13 3.46 -9.14
CA PRO A 107 0.88 2.40 -8.51
C PRO A 107 0.24 1.99 -7.17
N TRP A 108 -0.04 0.69 -7.03
CA TRP A 108 -0.53 0.08 -5.79
C TRP A 108 0.58 -0.68 -5.07
N TYR A 109 0.58 -0.58 -3.75
CA TYR A 109 1.57 -1.21 -2.87
C TYR A 109 0.92 -1.91 -1.68
N PHE A 110 1.59 -2.93 -1.14
CA PHE A 110 1.16 -3.57 0.11
C PHE A 110 1.71 -2.84 1.34
N ALA A 111 0.84 -2.59 2.32
CA ALA A 111 1.15 -1.77 3.47
C ALA A 111 0.71 -2.43 4.78
N LYS A 112 1.65 -2.55 5.72
CA LYS A 112 1.39 -2.92 7.11
C LYS A 112 0.92 -1.70 7.89
N LEU A 113 -0.20 -1.83 8.58
CA LEU A 113 -0.78 -0.77 9.41
C LEU A 113 -0.52 -1.05 10.89
N LYS A 114 -0.05 0.00 11.59
CA LYS A 114 0.19 0.00 13.03
C LYS A 114 -0.58 1.15 13.67
N GLU A 115 -1.22 0.85 14.79
CA GLU A 115 -1.83 1.82 15.70
C GLU A 115 -0.84 2.15 16.82
N PHE A 116 -0.75 3.42 17.18
CA PHE A 116 0.09 3.93 18.26
C PHE A 116 -0.80 4.54 19.33
N GLU A 117 -0.57 4.20 20.58
CA GLU A 117 -1.17 4.92 21.71
C GLU A 117 -0.53 6.32 21.75
N LEU A 118 -1.37 7.36 21.67
CA LEU A 118 -0.97 8.77 21.70
C LEU A 118 -0.95 9.31 23.13
#